data_AF-J3P935-F1
#
_entry.id   AF-J3P935-F1
#
_cell.length_a   1.000
_cell.length_b   1.000
_cell.length_c   1.000
_cell.angle_alpha   90.00
_cell.angle_beta   90.00
_cell.angle_gamma   90.00
#
_symmetry.space_group_name_H-M   'P 1'
#
loop_
_entity.id
_entity.type
_entity.pdbx_description
1 polymer ?
#
loop_
_entity_poly.entity_id
_entity_poly.type
_entity_poly.pdbx_seq_one_letter_code
_entity_poly.pdbx_strand_id
1 'polypeptide(L)'
;MPPAKKRRTTRSSKAVVEEEPVAVKAPTPDETAVTDEPMNTDEPAKPSDEATAAIPEEPSAPAATGSRSEDPAPAAEASAEAEAEADTQSAAEKAADRMARFRALQERAKKSSDQNLKAATAESRRLATDPTQLTALHRRHAIASHKILKADVEDAGGDFERKRAWDWTVEESEQWDKRMKKKESARDNNAFQDFRQEAQKIYKRQLKNMPPDLERYASDKMAAINKAAAAGTLDIVETEDGELIAVDRDGSFYSTADSTSFANNRPDKAAIDRLVNDMKKAEDVAAKKRKARTAKNGDDDDVTYINDKNKQFNQKLSRFYNKYTAEIRESFERGTMI
;
A
#
# COMPACT_ATOMS: atom_id res chain seq x y z
N MET A 1 52.68 -19.20 -21.18
CA MET A 1 52.09 -18.08 -21.96
C MET A 1 50.56 -18.18 -21.89
N PRO A 2 49.82 -17.14 -21.47
CA PRO A 2 48.36 -17.14 -21.51
C PRO A 2 47.82 -16.69 -22.89
N PRO A 3 46.67 -17.22 -23.37
CA PRO A 3 46.09 -16.84 -24.66
C PRO A 3 45.43 -15.44 -24.64
N ALA A 4 45.33 -14.83 -25.83
CA ALA A 4 45.08 -13.39 -25.98
C ALA A 4 43.61 -12.96 -25.81
N LYS A 5 43.41 -11.78 -25.20
CA LYS A 5 42.10 -11.10 -25.06
C LYS A 5 41.63 -10.55 -26.43
N LYS A 6 40.56 -11.11 -27.00
CA LYS A 6 39.93 -10.57 -28.23
C LYS A 6 39.18 -9.27 -27.91
N ARG A 7 39.54 -8.17 -28.59
CA ARG A 7 38.89 -6.85 -28.47
C ARG A 7 37.62 -6.82 -29.32
N ARG A 8 36.47 -6.39 -28.75
CA ARG A 8 35.22 -6.20 -29.50
C ARG A 8 35.10 -4.74 -29.96
N THR A 9 35.29 -4.49 -31.25
CA THR A 9 35.19 -3.15 -31.85
C THR A 9 33.75 -2.80 -32.23
N THR A 10 33.21 -1.73 -31.66
CA THR A 10 31.96 -1.10 -32.12
C THR A 10 32.25 -0.21 -33.33
N ARG A 11 31.59 -0.45 -34.47
CA ARG A 11 31.71 0.38 -35.68
C ARG A 11 30.64 1.48 -35.69
N SER A 12 30.96 2.66 -36.21
CA SER A 12 30.08 3.83 -36.26
C SER A 12 30.14 4.53 -37.63
N SER A 13 28.98 4.91 -38.15
CA SER A 13 28.68 5.70 -39.37
C SER A 13 27.16 5.93 -39.39
N LYS A 14 26.54 7.13 -39.44
CA LYS A 14 26.77 8.38 -40.20
C LYS A 14 26.49 8.17 -41.71
N ALA A 15 25.40 8.65 -42.37
CA ALA A 15 24.56 9.87 -42.36
C ALA A 15 25.11 11.02 -43.27
N VAL A 16 24.32 11.85 -43.98
CA VAL A 16 22.92 12.35 -43.75
C VAL A 16 21.81 11.57 -44.52
N VAL A 17 20.88 12.06 -45.39
CA VAL A 17 20.71 13.27 -46.27
C VAL A 17 19.20 13.73 -46.32
N GLU A 18 18.94 14.87 -46.96
CA GLU A 18 17.70 15.65 -47.26
C GLU A 18 16.45 14.87 -47.78
N GLU A 19 15.17 15.23 -47.50
CA GLU A 19 14.35 16.47 -47.73
C GLU A 19 13.87 16.64 -49.20
N GLU A 20 12.64 17.08 -49.56
CA GLU A 20 11.46 17.61 -48.81
C GLU A 20 10.09 17.21 -49.50
N PRO A 21 8.88 17.81 -49.27
CA PRO A 21 7.58 17.08 -49.35
C PRO A 21 6.71 17.26 -50.62
N VAL A 22 5.63 16.48 -50.69
CA VAL A 22 4.46 16.69 -51.58
C VAL A 22 3.16 16.59 -50.77
N ALA A 23 2.13 17.35 -51.16
CA ALA A 23 1.02 17.74 -50.29
C ALA A 23 -0.28 16.89 -50.39
N VAL A 24 -1.02 16.96 -49.27
CA VAL A 24 -2.46 16.75 -49.04
C VAL A 24 -3.35 16.64 -50.29
N LYS A 25 -4.19 15.58 -50.33
CA LYS A 25 -5.54 15.67 -50.90
C LYS A 25 -6.55 14.94 -50.00
N ALA A 26 -7.62 15.64 -49.65
CA ALA A 26 -8.73 15.17 -48.81
C ALA A 26 -10.02 14.94 -49.67
N PRO A 27 -11.13 14.46 -49.11
CA PRO A 27 -12.04 13.55 -49.83
C PRO A 27 -13.19 14.21 -50.58
N THR A 28 -13.88 13.39 -51.38
CA THR A 28 -15.25 13.63 -51.88
C THR A 28 -16.13 12.43 -51.52
N PRO A 29 -17.44 12.64 -51.24
CA PRO A 29 -18.36 11.58 -50.82
C PRO A 29 -18.91 10.80 -52.02
N ASP A 30 -19.70 9.77 -51.73
CA ASP A 30 -20.73 9.25 -52.64
C ASP A 30 -22.02 8.98 -51.84
N GLU A 31 -23.18 8.99 -52.52
CA GLU A 31 -24.48 9.29 -51.91
C GLU A 31 -25.56 8.30 -52.34
N THR A 32 -26.23 7.66 -51.36
CA THR A 32 -27.49 6.94 -51.60
C THR A 32 -28.49 7.25 -50.49
N ALA A 33 -29.32 8.27 -50.72
CA ALA A 33 -30.48 8.55 -49.87
C ALA A 33 -31.67 7.66 -50.25
N VAL A 34 -32.39 7.17 -49.23
CA VAL A 34 -33.80 6.78 -49.35
C VAL A 34 -34.52 7.42 -48.16
N THR A 35 -35.38 8.39 -48.45
CA THR A 35 -36.26 9.05 -47.50
C THR A 35 -37.64 8.43 -47.53
N ASP A 36 -38.33 8.39 -46.38
CA ASP A 36 -39.72 8.83 -46.35
C ASP A 36 -40.12 9.30 -44.94
N GLU A 37 -41.20 10.08 -44.86
CA GLU A 37 -41.48 11.03 -43.76
C GLU A 37 -42.41 10.50 -42.63
N PRO A 38 -42.53 11.21 -41.49
CA PRO A 38 -43.08 10.68 -40.24
C PRO A 38 -44.59 10.93 -40.03
N MET A 39 -45.16 10.28 -39.01
CA MET A 39 -46.40 10.70 -38.36
C MET A 39 -46.28 10.70 -36.82
N ASN A 40 -47.30 11.28 -36.18
CA ASN A 40 -47.24 11.93 -34.86
C ASN A 40 -48.01 11.14 -33.77
N THR A 41 -48.02 11.68 -32.53
CA THR A 41 -48.73 11.20 -31.32
C THR A 41 -48.16 9.91 -30.69
N ASP A 42 -48.27 9.68 -29.38
CA ASP A 42 -49.09 10.36 -28.37
C ASP A 42 -48.39 10.48 -26.99
N GLU A 43 -48.92 11.33 -26.10
CA GLU A 43 -48.57 11.39 -24.68
C GLU A 43 -49.40 10.34 -23.88
N PRO A 44 -49.01 9.96 -22.65
CA PRO A 44 -49.61 10.68 -21.51
C PRO A 44 -48.76 10.75 -20.22
N ALA A 45 -48.81 11.90 -19.54
CA ALA A 45 -48.26 12.09 -18.20
C ALA A 45 -48.91 11.24 -17.07
N LYS A 46 -48.18 11.07 -15.97
CA LYS A 46 -48.72 10.87 -14.62
C LYS A 46 -47.95 11.72 -13.59
N PRO A 47 -48.60 12.17 -12.49
CA PRO A 47 -48.11 13.27 -11.68
C PRO A 47 -47.14 12.85 -10.56
N SER A 48 -46.41 13.84 -10.06
CA SER A 48 -45.72 13.81 -8.76
C SER A 48 -46.21 15.00 -7.93
N ASP A 49 -47.04 14.73 -6.93
CA ASP A 49 -47.58 15.75 -6.01
C ASP A 49 -46.58 16.18 -4.92
N GLU A 50 -46.99 17.17 -4.14
CA GLU A 50 -46.20 17.95 -3.18
C GLU A 50 -45.53 17.15 -2.05
N ALA A 51 -44.38 17.65 -1.58
CA ALA A 51 -43.80 17.30 -0.28
C ALA A 51 -42.94 18.45 0.29
N THR A 52 -43.56 19.59 0.60
CA THR A 52 -42.87 20.71 1.26
C THR A 52 -42.73 20.45 2.77
N ALA A 53 -41.51 20.10 3.23
CA ALA A 53 -41.16 19.98 4.65
C ALA A 53 -39.78 20.64 4.87
N ALA A 54 -39.68 21.77 5.58
CA ALA A 54 -39.79 21.90 7.05
C ALA A 54 -38.53 21.37 7.77
N ILE A 55 -37.62 22.29 8.09
CA ILE A 55 -36.45 22.06 8.95
C ILE A 55 -36.87 22.31 10.40
N PRO A 56 -36.73 21.34 11.32
CA PRO A 56 -37.02 21.55 12.75
C PRO A 56 -35.82 22.16 13.51
N GLU A 57 -36.12 22.83 14.64
CA GLU A 57 -35.12 23.39 15.56
C GLU A 57 -34.57 22.35 16.58
N GLU A 58 -33.76 22.86 17.52
CA GLU A 58 -32.85 22.18 18.45
C GLU A 58 -33.43 21.05 19.36
N PRO A 59 -32.55 20.33 20.08
CA PRO A 59 -32.39 20.73 21.49
C PRO A 59 -30.95 20.73 22.06
N SER A 60 -30.57 21.88 22.65
CA SER A 60 -29.81 22.06 23.91
C SER A 60 -28.56 21.21 24.28
N ALA A 61 -27.47 21.95 24.54
CA ALA A 61 -26.54 21.79 25.70
C ALA A 61 -25.63 20.54 25.79
N PRO A 62 -24.51 20.57 26.57
CA PRO A 62 -24.06 21.60 27.53
C PRO A 62 -22.71 22.27 27.18
N ALA A 63 -22.37 23.31 27.95
CA ALA A 63 -21.10 24.02 27.85
C ALA A 63 -19.93 23.22 28.45
N ALA A 64 -18.81 23.15 27.73
CA ALA A 64 -17.53 22.67 28.27
C ALA A 64 -16.67 23.87 28.72
N THR A 65 -16.44 23.98 30.03
CA THR A 65 -15.62 25.03 30.64
C THR A 65 -14.13 24.80 30.37
N GLY A 66 -13.61 25.47 29.34
CA GLY A 66 -12.16 25.52 29.07
C GLY A 66 -11.42 26.27 30.18
N SER A 67 -10.73 25.53 31.05
CA SER A 67 -10.05 26.10 32.22
C SER A 67 -9.01 27.15 31.84
N ARG A 68 -9.15 28.34 32.43
CA ARG A 68 -8.10 29.37 32.45
C ARG A 68 -7.15 29.01 33.59
N SER A 69 -6.08 28.29 33.26
CA SER A 69 -5.04 27.93 34.22
C SER A 69 -4.37 29.19 34.79
N GLU A 70 -4.63 29.46 36.06
CA GLU A 70 -3.78 30.30 36.90
C GLU A 70 -2.46 29.57 37.14
N ASP A 71 -1.35 30.31 37.09
CA ASP A 71 -0.09 29.94 37.76
C ASP A 71 0.61 31.25 38.18
N PRO A 72 1.43 31.25 39.24
CA PRO A 72 1.36 32.32 40.23
C PRO A 72 2.34 33.47 40.04
N ALA A 73 2.01 34.59 40.68
CA ALA A 73 2.96 35.67 40.93
C ALA A 73 3.94 35.31 42.07
N PRO A 74 5.25 35.48 41.88
CA PRO A 74 6.16 35.84 42.97
C PRO A 74 6.11 37.36 43.18
N ALA A 75 6.16 37.78 44.45
CA ALA A 75 6.19 39.20 44.84
C ALA A 75 7.60 39.64 45.28
N ALA A 76 7.72 40.93 45.64
CA ALA A 76 8.88 41.60 46.25
C ALA A 76 10.08 41.93 45.32
N GLU A 77 10.07 43.18 44.85
CA GLU A 77 11.13 44.18 45.08
C GLU A 77 12.61 43.74 45.10
N ALA A 78 13.40 44.27 44.16
CA ALA A 78 14.37 45.35 44.48
C ALA A 78 15.15 45.85 43.23
N SER A 79 15.72 47.05 43.37
CA SER A 79 16.83 47.63 42.57
C SER A 79 16.50 48.33 41.24
N ALA A 80 17.23 49.43 41.01
CA ALA A 80 17.35 50.20 39.78
C ALA A 80 16.09 50.93 39.29
N GLU A 81 15.79 52.06 39.94
CA GLU A 81 15.45 53.27 39.19
C GLU A 81 16.55 53.51 38.14
N ALA A 82 16.16 53.55 36.87
CA ALA A 82 17.05 53.85 35.74
C ALA A 82 16.46 55.05 34.98
N GLU A 83 16.91 56.21 35.43
CA GLU A 83 16.69 57.58 34.99
C GLU A 83 16.14 57.82 33.57
N ALA A 84 15.24 58.80 33.46
CA ALA A 84 14.80 59.35 32.19
C ALA A 84 15.85 60.32 31.59
N GLU A 85 17.07 59.84 31.34
CA GLU A 85 18.12 60.54 30.61
C GLU A 85 18.65 59.69 29.43
N ALA A 86 19.12 60.25 28.31
CA ALA A 86 19.36 61.67 28.02
C ALA A 86 18.82 62.08 26.63
N ASP A 87 18.13 63.22 26.54
CA ASP A 87 17.71 63.82 25.26
C ASP A 87 18.78 64.77 24.67
N THR A 88 20.07 64.43 24.82
CA THR A 88 21.20 65.30 24.44
C THR A 88 21.92 64.90 23.15
N GLN A 89 21.51 63.81 22.50
CA GLN A 89 22.02 63.44 21.17
C GLN A 89 21.61 64.44 20.08
N SER A 90 22.50 64.67 19.13
CA SER A 90 22.29 65.53 17.97
C SER A 90 21.15 65.04 17.08
N ALA A 91 20.46 65.96 16.41
CA ALA A 91 19.42 65.63 15.43
C ALA A 91 19.95 64.73 14.29
N ALA A 92 21.25 64.82 13.97
CA ALA A 92 21.92 63.96 13.00
C ALA A 92 22.10 62.53 13.51
N GLU A 93 22.45 62.34 14.78
CA GLU A 93 22.60 61.03 15.41
C GLU A 93 21.23 60.36 15.52
N LYS A 94 20.23 61.06 16.06
CA LYS A 94 18.82 60.65 16.05
C LYS A 94 18.28 60.35 14.65
N ALA A 95 18.84 60.92 13.58
CA ALA A 95 18.50 60.56 12.20
C ALA A 95 19.21 59.28 11.73
N ALA A 96 20.52 59.14 11.99
CA ALA A 96 21.27 57.91 11.72
C ALA A 96 20.67 56.70 12.45
N ASP A 97 20.25 56.89 13.70
CA ASP A 97 19.65 55.87 14.57
C ASP A 97 18.24 55.45 14.10
N ARG A 98 17.47 56.39 13.51
CA ARG A 98 16.21 56.07 12.80
C ARG A 98 16.48 55.33 11.49
N MET A 99 17.51 55.70 10.73
CA MET A 99 17.92 54.99 9.51
C MET A 99 18.47 53.59 9.79
N ALA A 100 19.16 53.38 10.92
CA ALA A 100 19.61 52.06 11.38
C ALA A 100 18.41 51.17 11.76
N ARG A 101 17.47 51.67 12.57
CA ARG A 101 16.21 50.96 12.88
C ARG A 101 15.39 50.65 11.62
N PHE A 102 15.32 51.56 10.66
CA PHE A 102 14.64 51.34 9.38
C PHE A 102 15.32 50.27 8.51
N ARG A 103 16.66 50.25 8.44
CA ARG A 103 17.42 49.18 7.76
C ARG A 103 17.22 47.83 8.44
N ALA A 104 17.25 47.77 9.77
CA ALA A 104 16.97 46.55 10.53
C ALA A 104 15.53 46.06 10.31
N LEU A 105 14.55 46.96 10.19
CA LEU A 105 13.16 46.63 9.85
C LEU A 105 13.04 46.11 8.41
N GLN A 106 13.71 46.73 7.43
CA GLN A 106 13.79 46.23 6.05
C GLN A 106 14.46 44.85 5.97
N GLU A 107 15.53 44.61 6.73
CA GLU A 107 16.13 43.29 6.83
C GLU A 107 15.20 42.27 7.45
N ARG A 108 14.48 42.62 8.53
CA ARG A 108 13.49 41.73 9.15
C ARG A 108 12.37 41.38 8.18
N ALA A 109 11.89 42.36 7.40
CA ALA A 109 10.89 42.15 6.35
C ALA A 109 11.42 41.22 5.23
N LYS A 110 12.65 41.44 4.74
CA LYS A 110 13.29 40.56 3.74
C LYS A 110 13.50 39.14 4.28
N LYS A 111 13.99 39.02 5.52
CA LYS A 111 14.20 37.72 6.20
C LYS A 111 12.87 36.98 6.37
N SER A 112 11.76 37.66 6.69
CA SER A 112 10.44 37.03 6.78
C SER A 112 9.84 36.69 5.41
N SER A 113 9.99 37.52 4.37
CA SER A 113 9.53 37.16 3.01
C SER A 113 10.30 35.97 2.45
N ASP A 114 11.61 35.92 2.68
CA ASP A 114 12.46 34.79 2.30
C ASP A 114 12.09 33.51 3.04
N GLN A 115 11.79 33.59 4.35
CA GLN A 115 11.32 32.46 5.14
C GLN A 115 9.95 31.97 4.66
N ASN A 116 9.01 32.87 4.40
CA ASN A 116 7.68 32.52 3.88
C ASN A 116 7.77 31.88 2.49
N LEU A 117 8.62 32.39 1.60
CA LEU A 117 8.87 31.78 0.28
C LEU A 117 9.53 30.40 0.43
N LYS A 118 10.53 30.24 1.31
CA LYS A 118 11.17 28.94 1.60
C LYS A 118 10.19 27.94 2.21
N ALA A 119 9.28 28.38 3.07
CA ALA A 119 8.21 27.55 3.63
C ALA A 119 7.21 27.11 2.54
N ALA A 120 6.62 28.05 1.80
CA ALA A 120 5.66 27.75 0.73
C ALA A 120 6.26 26.87 -0.39
N THR A 121 7.55 27.05 -0.72
CA THR A 121 8.26 26.18 -1.68
C THR A 121 8.69 24.83 -1.10
N ALA A 122 8.89 24.71 0.22
CA ALA A 122 9.08 23.42 0.88
C ALA A 122 7.77 22.64 0.98
N GLU A 123 6.65 23.31 1.26
CA GLU A 123 5.33 22.69 1.29
C GLU A 123 4.88 22.25 -0.10
N SER A 124 4.99 23.10 -1.13
CA SER A 124 4.64 22.69 -2.50
C SER A 124 5.50 21.52 -3.01
N ARG A 125 6.78 21.47 -2.63
CA ARG A 125 7.64 20.28 -2.86
C ARG A 125 7.14 19.06 -2.09
N ARG A 126 6.77 19.19 -0.81
CA ARG A 126 6.24 18.10 0.03
C ARG A 126 4.92 17.54 -0.52
N LEU A 127 4.04 18.39 -1.06
CA LEU A 127 2.81 17.98 -1.72
C LEU A 127 3.08 17.32 -3.08
N ALA A 128 4.12 17.76 -3.81
CA ALA A 128 4.52 17.17 -5.09
C ALA A 128 5.31 15.84 -4.96
N THR A 129 5.93 15.55 -3.81
CA THR A 129 6.64 14.29 -3.58
C THR A 129 5.70 13.14 -3.26
N ASP A 130 5.42 12.32 -4.28
CA ASP A 130 4.77 11.02 -4.16
C ASP A 130 5.54 10.08 -3.20
N PRO A 131 4.92 9.62 -2.08
CA PRO A 131 5.57 8.74 -1.11
C PRO A 131 6.05 7.39 -1.69
N THR A 132 5.44 6.90 -2.77
CA THR A 132 5.87 5.65 -3.41
C THR A 132 7.25 5.80 -4.06
N GLN A 133 7.53 6.97 -4.64
CA GLN A 133 8.80 7.27 -5.32
C GLN A 133 9.97 7.37 -4.32
N LEU A 134 9.71 7.82 -3.08
CA LEU A 134 10.72 7.83 -2.01
C LEU A 134 11.32 6.43 -1.81
N THR A 135 10.49 5.38 -1.80
CA THR A 135 10.98 4.00 -1.63
C THR A 135 11.92 3.56 -2.76
N ALA A 136 11.64 3.99 -4.00
CA ALA A 136 12.48 3.73 -5.16
C ALA A 136 13.79 4.55 -5.11
N LEU A 137 13.74 5.80 -4.63
CA LEU A 137 14.91 6.65 -4.43
C LEU A 137 15.83 6.11 -3.33
N HIS A 138 15.30 5.74 -2.16
CA HIS A 138 16.08 5.10 -1.10
C HIS A 138 16.72 3.79 -1.57
N ARG A 139 16.01 2.97 -2.35
CA ARG A 139 16.58 1.75 -2.96
C ARG A 139 17.70 2.07 -3.96
N ARG A 140 17.55 3.10 -4.80
CA ARG A 140 18.60 3.56 -5.73
C ARG A 140 19.83 4.07 -4.97
N HIS A 141 19.62 4.85 -3.91
CA HIS A 141 20.67 5.38 -3.04
C HIS A 141 21.44 4.25 -2.35
N ALA A 142 20.75 3.28 -1.74
CA ALA A 142 21.40 2.12 -1.10
C ALA A 142 22.19 1.24 -2.09
N ILE A 143 21.73 1.11 -3.33
CA ILE A 143 22.48 0.43 -4.40
C ILE A 143 23.70 1.27 -4.82
N ALA A 144 23.60 2.60 -4.83
CA ALA A 144 24.73 3.47 -5.17
C ALA A 144 25.80 3.47 -4.06
N SER A 145 25.43 3.62 -2.79
CA SER A 145 26.39 3.56 -1.67
C SER A 145 27.05 2.19 -1.53
N HIS A 146 26.31 1.10 -1.73
CA HIS A 146 26.90 -0.26 -1.78
C HIS A 146 27.93 -0.41 -2.91
N LYS A 147 27.67 0.17 -4.10
CA LYS A 147 28.63 0.15 -5.21
C LYS A 147 29.87 1.00 -4.95
N ILE A 148 29.71 2.17 -4.32
CA ILE A 148 30.83 3.03 -3.91
C ILE A 148 31.69 2.27 -2.90
N LEU A 149 31.10 1.78 -1.80
CA LEU A 149 31.81 1.01 -0.77
C LEU A 149 32.46 -0.28 -1.30
N LYS A 150 31.93 -0.90 -2.37
CA LYS A 150 32.59 -2.02 -3.03
C LYS A 150 33.81 -1.55 -3.84
N ALA A 151 33.70 -0.48 -4.62
CA ALA A 151 34.81 0.11 -5.35
C ALA A 151 35.93 0.59 -4.39
N ASP A 152 35.59 1.33 -3.33
CA ASP A 152 36.55 1.83 -2.34
C ASP A 152 37.37 0.70 -1.68
N VAL A 153 36.75 -0.48 -1.48
CA VAL A 153 37.43 -1.66 -0.92
C VAL A 153 38.23 -2.42 -1.98
N GLU A 154 37.76 -2.51 -3.22
CA GLU A 154 38.49 -3.12 -4.34
C GLU A 154 39.74 -2.28 -4.72
N ASP A 155 39.63 -0.95 -4.75
CA ASP A 155 40.74 -0.01 -4.97
C ASP A 155 41.76 -0.02 -3.81
N ALA A 156 41.30 -0.29 -2.58
CA ALA A 156 42.16 -0.55 -1.43
C ALA A 156 42.80 -1.97 -1.44
N GLY A 157 42.55 -2.79 -2.47
CA GLY A 157 43.08 -4.16 -2.60
C GLY A 157 42.41 -5.19 -1.69
N GLY A 158 41.25 -4.86 -1.10
CA GLY A 158 40.50 -5.70 -0.18
C GLY A 158 39.39 -6.53 -0.84
N ASP A 159 38.96 -7.57 -0.12
CA ASP A 159 37.83 -8.43 -0.49
C ASP A 159 36.56 -7.93 0.22
N PHE A 160 35.70 -7.21 -0.51
CA PHE A 160 34.47 -6.63 0.02
C PHE A 160 33.49 -7.68 0.57
N GLU A 161 33.39 -8.83 -0.10
CA GLU A 161 32.42 -9.87 0.26
C GLU A 161 32.89 -10.63 1.50
N ARG A 162 34.20 -10.84 1.66
CA ARG A 162 34.80 -11.28 2.92
C ARG A 162 34.62 -10.28 4.05
N LYS A 163 34.91 -8.98 3.84
CA LYS A 163 34.77 -7.96 4.89
C LYS A 163 33.33 -7.96 5.43
N ARG A 164 32.35 -7.93 4.52
CA ARG A 164 30.92 -8.00 4.86
C ARG A 164 30.53 -9.29 5.58
N ALA A 165 31.13 -10.43 5.24
CA ALA A 165 30.85 -11.70 5.90
C ALA A 165 31.34 -11.78 7.35
N TRP A 166 32.26 -10.90 7.77
CA TRP A 166 32.67 -10.77 9.18
C TRP A 166 31.66 -9.97 10.01
N ASP A 167 30.89 -9.07 9.38
CA ASP A 167 29.86 -8.27 10.04
C ASP A 167 28.55 -9.07 10.29
N TRP A 168 28.43 -10.29 9.73
CA TRP A 168 27.21 -11.12 9.86
C TRP A 168 27.12 -11.82 11.21
N THR A 169 26.07 -11.50 11.97
CA THR A 169 25.72 -12.24 13.19
C THR A 169 25.06 -13.57 12.86
N VAL A 170 25.20 -14.55 13.77
CA VAL A 170 24.53 -15.86 13.66
C VAL A 170 23.01 -15.70 13.54
N GLU A 171 22.43 -14.78 14.31
CA GLU A 171 20.99 -14.49 14.26
C GLU A 171 20.54 -13.89 12.92
N GLU A 172 21.31 -12.98 12.30
CA GLU A 172 20.98 -12.45 10.97
C GLU A 172 21.05 -13.57 9.91
N SER A 173 22.08 -14.41 9.97
CA SER A 173 22.23 -15.56 9.07
C SER A 173 21.06 -16.53 9.21
N GLU A 174 20.69 -16.90 10.44
CA GLU A 174 19.52 -17.74 10.69
C GLU A 174 18.21 -17.10 10.17
N GLN A 175 18.01 -15.79 10.40
CA GLN A 175 16.84 -15.08 9.88
C GLN A 175 16.84 -15.01 8.35
N TRP A 176 18.01 -14.90 7.71
CA TRP A 176 18.19 -14.96 6.27
C TRP A 176 17.83 -16.34 5.71
N ASP A 177 18.32 -17.42 6.32
CA ASP A 177 18.03 -18.78 5.88
C ASP A 177 16.56 -19.16 6.13
N LYS A 178 15.98 -18.77 7.27
CA LYS A 178 14.53 -18.89 7.54
C LYS A 178 13.71 -18.14 6.47
N ARG A 179 14.18 -16.98 6.00
CA ARG A 179 13.54 -16.19 4.92
C ARG A 179 13.72 -16.83 3.54
N MET A 180 14.88 -17.41 3.25
CA MET A 180 15.17 -18.08 1.98
C MET A 180 14.44 -19.41 1.85
N LYS A 181 14.48 -20.27 2.88
CA LYS A 181 13.72 -21.53 2.97
C LYS A 181 12.20 -21.30 2.83
N LYS A 182 11.69 -20.20 3.38
CA LYS A 182 10.28 -19.77 3.21
C LYS A 182 9.96 -19.30 1.78
N LYS A 183 10.92 -18.72 1.06
CA LYS A 183 10.78 -18.31 -0.34
C LYS A 183 10.91 -19.48 -1.31
N GLU A 184 11.76 -20.45 -1.00
CA GLU A 184 11.94 -21.71 -1.71
C GLU A 184 10.68 -22.58 -1.61
N SER A 185 10.28 -22.96 -0.39
CA SER A 185 9.02 -23.70 -0.19
C SER A 185 7.78 -23.00 -0.76
N ALA A 186 7.75 -21.66 -0.84
CA ALA A 186 6.67 -20.92 -1.52
C ALA A 186 6.70 -21.02 -3.06
N ARG A 187 7.85 -21.34 -3.69
CA ARG A 187 7.96 -21.68 -5.11
C ARG A 187 7.48 -23.12 -5.35
N ASP A 188 7.89 -24.06 -4.52
CA ASP A 188 7.56 -25.47 -4.69
C ASP A 188 6.06 -25.72 -4.51
N ASN A 189 5.47 -25.09 -3.48
CA ASN A 189 4.02 -25.10 -3.20
C ASN A 189 3.21 -24.20 -4.17
N ASN A 190 3.78 -23.73 -5.28
CA ASN A 190 3.04 -23.00 -6.31
C ASN A 190 2.24 -23.94 -7.22
N ALA A 191 2.79 -25.12 -7.54
CA ALA A 191 2.09 -26.14 -8.32
C ALA A 191 0.96 -26.79 -7.50
N PHE A 192 -0.10 -27.23 -8.18
CA PHE A 192 -1.13 -28.08 -7.57
C PHE A 192 -0.57 -29.50 -7.42
N GLN A 193 -0.74 -30.08 -6.24
CA GLN A 193 -0.31 -31.45 -5.91
C GLN A 193 -1.50 -32.28 -5.41
N ASP A 194 -2.13 -31.82 -4.33
CA ASP A 194 -3.31 -32.45 -3.73
C ASP A 194 -4.30 -31.39 -3.20
N PHE A 195 -5.58 -31.75 -3.18
CA PHE A 195 -6.67 -30.92 -2.66
C PHE A 195 -6.50 -30.59 -1.17
N ARG A 196 -5.98 -31.50 -0.34
CA ARG A 196 -5.76 -31.22 1.10
C ARG A 196 -4.68 -30.15 1.28
N GLN A 197 -3.63 -30.18 0.45
CA GLN A 197 -2.55 -29.19 0.49
C GLN A 197 -3.03 -27.81 0.03
N GLU A 198 -3.79 -27.72 -1.07
CA GLU A 198 -4.35 -26.44 -1.53
C GLU A 198 -5.41 -25.90 -0.55
N ALA A 199 -6.24 -26.75 0.05
CA ALA A 199 -7.17 -26.36 1.10
C ALA A 199 -6.42 -25.79 2.33
N GLN A 200 -5.36 -26.46 2.80
CA GLN A 200 -4.52 -25.96 3.89
C GLN A 200 -3.86 -24.61 3.54
N LYS A 201 -3.46 -24.40 2.28
CA LYS A 201 -2.85 -23.16 1.75
C LYS A 201 -3.88 -22.03 1.63
N ILE A 202 -5.13 -22.33 1.30
CA ILE A 202 -6.26 -21.39 1.35
C ILE A 202 -6.58 -21.01 2.80
N TYR A 203 -6.71 -21.99 3.70
CA TYR A 203 -6.97 -21.78 5.13
C TYR A 203 -5.88 -20.93 5.82
N LYS A 204 -4.59 -21.26 5.62
CA LYS A 204 -3.46 -20.46 6.13
C LYS A 204 -3.43 -19.04 5.57
N ARG A 205 -3.98 -18.80 4.37
CA ARG A 205 -4.17 -17.46 3.81
C ARG A 205 -5.34 -16.71 4.43
N GLN A 206 -6.45 -17.38 4.73
CA GLN A 206 -7.61 -16.81 5.41
C GLN A 206 -7.26 -16.42 6.86
N LEU A 207 -6.63 -17.32 7.62
CA LEU A 207 -6.08 -17.02 8.96
C LEU A 207 -5.21 -15.76 8.96
N LYS A 208 -4.29 -15.62 8.00
CA LYS A 208 -3.40 -14.45 7.89
C LYS A 208 -4.13 -13.15 7.47
N ASN A 209 -5.35 -13.25 6.96
CA ASN A 209 -6.19 -12.12 6.56
C ASN A 209 -7.23 -11.74 7.63
N MET A 210 -7.38 -12.54 8.68
CA MET A 210 -8.36 -12.36 9.76
C MET A 210 -7.69 -11.72 10.98
N PRO A 211 -7.85 -10.40 11.21
CA PRO A 211 -7.39 -9.78 12.45
C PRO A 211 -8.28 -10.21 13.63
N PRO A 212 -7.71 -10.67 14.76
CA PRO A 212 -8.48 -10.96 15.96
C PRO A 212 -8.91 -9.67 16.69
N ASP A 213 -10.12 -9.70 17.24
CA ASP A 213 -10.73 -8.60 18.00
C ASP A 213 -10.41 -8.78 19.49
N LEU A 214 -9.28 -8.22 19.94
CA LEU A 214 -8.71 -8.49 21.27
C LEU A 214 -9.51 -7.87 22.42
N GLU A 215 -10.08 -6.69 22.21
CA GLU A 215 -10.91 -5.99 23.19
C GLU A 215 -12.20 -6.78 23.46
N ARG A 216 -12.87 -7.22 22.39
CA ARG A 216 -14.03 -8.12 22.49
C ARG A 216 -13.67 -9.45 23.15
N TYR A 217 -12.54 -10.05 22.79
CA TYR A 217 -12.10 -11.30 23.44
C TYR A 217 -11.89 -11.11 24.94
N ALA A 218 -11.35 -9.97 25.37
CA ALA A 218 -11.20 -9.64 26.78
C ALA A 218 -12.56 -9.41 27.49
N SER A 219 -13.50 -8.68 26.87
CA SER A 219 -14.84 -8.48 27.45
C SER A 219 -15.62 -9.81 27.56
N ASP A 220 -15.59 -10.62 26.50
CA ASP A 220 -16.29 -11.91 26.46
C ASP A 220 -15.66 -12.89 27.48
N LYS A 221 -14.32 -12.85 27.68
CA LYS A 221 -13.63 -13.59 28.75
C LYS A 221 -14.05 -13.15 30.15
N MET A 222 -14.02 -11.85 30.44
CA MET A 222 -14.39 -11.34 31.77
C MET A 222 -15.86 -11.59 32.09
N ALA A 223 -16.76 -11.47 31.10
CA ALA A 223 -18.17 -11.81 31.27
C ALA A 223 -18.40 -13.29 31.59
N ALA A 224 -17.66 -14.20 30.96
CA ALA A 224 -17.74 -15.63 31.24
C ALA A 224 -17.15 -15.99 32.63
N ILE A 225 -16.01 -15.41 33.02
CA ILE A 225 -15.44 -15.57 34.37
C ILE A 225 -16.41 -15.06 35.44
N ASN A 226 -16.99 -13.87 35.25
CA ASN A 226 -17.99 -13.32 36.18
C ASN A 226 -19.23 -14.23 36.29
N LYS A 227 -19.66 -14.86 35.19
CA LYS A 227 -20.77 -15.82 35.18
C LYS A 227 -20.43 -17.11 35.92
N ALA A 228 -19.24 -17.67 35.72
CA ALA A 228 -18.79 -18.87 36.42
C ALA A 228 -18.57 -18.61 37.93
N ALA A 229 -18.06 -17.43 38.29
CA ALA A 229 -17.97 -16.99 39.68
C ALA A 229 -19.37 -16.85 40.33
N ALA A 230 -20.33 -16.23 39.63
CA ALA A 230 -21.72 -16.11 40.11
C ALA A 230 -22.46 -17.46 40.18
N ALA A 231 -22.01 -18.47 39.44
CA ALA A 231 -22.53 -19.85 39.51
C ALA A 231 -21.86 -20.70 40.61
N GLY A 232 -20.74 -20.25 41.18
CA GLY A 232 -19.92 -21.06 42.09
C GLY A 232 -19.08 -22.15 41.40
N THR A 233 -18.90 -22.06 40.08
CA THR A 233 -18.20 -23.06 39.23
C THR A 233 -16.68 -22.87 39.18
N LEU A 234 -16.17 -21.76 39.72
CA LEU A 234 -14.72 -21.51 39.83
C LEU A 234 -14.12 -22.40 40.94
N ASP A 235 -13.36 -23.40 40.53
CA ASP A 235 -12.52 -24.19 41.43
C ASP A 235 -11.21 -23.43 41.70
N ILE A 236 -10.72 -23.46 42.93
CA ILE A 236 -9.53 -22.69 43.34
C ILE A 236 -8.38 -23.67 43.53
N VAL A 237 -7.58 -23.83 42.48
CA VAL A 237 -6.47 -24.79 42.45
C VAL A 237 -5.19 -24.08 42.88
N GLU A 238 -4.70 -24.41 44.07
CA GLU A 238 -3.36 -24.05 44.51
C GLU A 238 -2.32 -24.84 43.69
N THR A 239 -1.41 -24.14 43.02
CA THR A 239 -0.31 -24.76 42.25
C THR A 239 0.86 -25.15 43.16
N GLU A 240 1.81 -25.92 42.63
CA GLU A 240 3.02 -26.34 43.37
C GLU A 240 3.90 -25.16 43.83
N ASP A 241 3.75 -23.99 43.20
CA ASP A 241 4.40 -22.72 43.56
C ASP A 241 3.60 -21.89 44.61
N GLY A 242 2.43 -22.35 45.04
CA GLY A 242 1.54 -21.65 45.98
C GLY A 242 0.66 -20.55 45.36
N GLU A 243 0.53 -20.51 44.02
CA GLU A 243 -0.37 -19.56 43.35
C GLU A 243 -1.78 -20.16 43.23
N LEU A 244 -2.78 -19.43 43.73
CA LEU A 244 -4.19 -19.85 43.74
C LEU A 244 -4.84 -19.52 42.39
N ILE A 245 -4.84 -20.47 41.46
CA ILE A 245 -5.40 -20.30 40.12
C ILE A 245 -6.88 -20.69 40.12
N ALA A 246 -7.73 -19.73 39.73
CA ALA A 246 -9.15 -19.96 39.49
C ALA A 246 -9.37 -20.73 38.17
N VAL A 247 -9.77 -22.00 38.26
CA VAL A 247 -10.00 -22.90 37.12
C VAL A 247 -11.50 -23.11 36.91
N ASP A 248 -11.98 -22.82 35.70
CA ASP A 248 -13.36 -23.04 35.26
C ASP A 248 -13.60 -24.54 35.02
N ARG A 249 -14.20 -25.24 35.98
CA ARG A 249 -14.35 -26.70 35.97
C ARG A 249 -15.28 -27.22 34.87
N ASP A 250 -16.35 -26.48 34.57
CA ASP A 250 -17.36 -26.86 33.56
C ASP A 250 -16.99 -26.39 32.14
N GLY A 251 -15.89 -25.64 32.00
CA GLY A 251 -15.41 -25.13 30.72
C GLY A 251 -16.33 -24.09 30.09
N SER A 252 -16.95 -23.21 30.91
CA SER A 252 -17.89 -22.18 30.46
C SER A 252 -17.26 -21.22 29.44
N PHE A 253 -15.98 -20.86 29.61
CA PHE A 253 -15.17 -20.10 28.66
C PHE A 253 -14.11 -20.96 27.95
N TYR A 254 -13.36 -21.75 28.71
CA TYR A 254 -12.36 -22.68 28.19
C TYR A 254 -12.98 -24.05 27.98
N SER A 255 -13.66 -24.24 26.85
CA SER A 255 -14.45 -25.43 26.53
C SER A 255 -13.68 -26.74 26.71
N THR A 256 -14.06 -27.54 27.69
CA THR A 256 -13.61 -28.94 27.89
C THR A 256 -14.34 -29.87 26.91
N ALA A 257 -13.87 -31.12 26.79
CA ALA A 257 -14.44 -32.10 25.85
C ALA A 257 -15.94 -32.39 26.09
N ASP A 258 -16.38 -32.31 27.35
CA ASP A 258 -17.76 -32.57 27.77
C ASP A 258 -18.63 -31.30 27.81
N SER A 259 -18.05 -30.12 27.55
CA SER A 259 -18.75 -28.83 27.64
C SER A 259 -19.71 -28.60 26.47
N THR A 260 -20.97 -28.29 26.76
CA THR A 260 -22.03 -28.04 25.77
C THR A 260 -22.32 -26.55 25.54
N SER A 261 -21.51 -25.66 26.14
CA SER A 261 -21.64 -24.19 26.04
C SER A 261 -21.79 -23.67 24.60
N PHE A 262 -21.04 -24.28 23.66
CA PHE A 262 -21.05 -23.90 22.25
C PHE A 262 -22.43 -23.94 21.58
N ALA A 263 -23.33 -24.84 22.00
CA ALA A 263 -24.63 -25.04 21.38
C ALA A 263 -25.60 -23.85 21.58
N ASN A 264 -25.34 -23.02 22.60
CA ASN A 264 -26.15 -21.85 22.93
C ASN A 264 -25.55 -20.53 22.42
N ASN A 265 -24.37 -20.55 21.78
CA ASN A 265 -23.72 -19.35 21.28
C ASN A 265 -24.47 -18.75 20.08
N ARG A 266 -24.98 -17.53 20.26
CA ARG A 266 -25.60 -16.72 19.19
C ARG A 266 -24.67 -15.56 18.86
N PRO A 267 -23.85 -15.65 17.79
CA PRO A 267 -22.95 -14.57 17.42
C PRO A 267 -23.74 -13.35 16.97
N ASP A 268 -23.17 -12.18 17.25
CA ASP A 268 -23.71 -10.89 16.82
C ASP A 268 -23.79 -10.78 15.28
N LYS A 269 -24.79 -10.03 14.79
CA LYS A 269 -25.03 -9.79 13.36
C LYS A 269 -23.79 -9.23 12.65
N ALA A 270 -23.08 -8.26 13.25
CA ALA A 270 -21.90 -7.69 12.61
C ALA A 270 -20.74 -8.70 12.51
N ALA A 271 -20.68 -9.73 13.38
CA ALA A 271 -19.74 -10.83 13.22
C ALA A 271 -20.10 -11.76 12.05
N ILE A 272 -21.40 -12.02 11.85
CA ILE A 272 -21.91 -12.78 10.69
C ILE A 272 -21.65 -12.01 9.40
N ASP A 273 -21.90 -10.69 9.37
CA ASP A 273 -21.64 -9.85 8.19
C ASP A 273 -20.14 -9.76 7.86
N ARG A 274 -19.26 -9.66 8.87
CA ARG A 274 -17.80 -9.77 8.68
C ARG A 274 -17.41 -11.08 7.98
N LEU A 275 -17.98 -12.22 8.40
CA LEU A 275 -17.73 -13.54 7.80
C LEU A 275 -18.24 -13.63 6.35
N VAL A 276 -19.49 -13.23 6.11
CA VAL A 276 -20.11 -13.24 4.76
C VAL A 276 -19.33 -12.36 3.79
N ASN A 277 -18.80 -11.22 4.25
CA ASN A 277 -18.00 -10.33 3.43
C ASN A 277 -16.59 -10.89 3.12
N ASP A 278 -15.93 -11.63 4.01
CA ASP A 278 -14.67 -12.32 3.65
C ASP A 278 -14.90 -13.49 2.69
N MET A 279 -16.01 -14.23 2.83
CA MET A 279 -16.40 -15.27 1.87
C MET A 279 -16.58 -14.70 0.46
N LYS A 280 -17.42 -13.66 0.29
CA LYS A 280 -17.61 -12.96 -0.99
C LYS A 280 -16.28 -12.43 -1.57
N LYS A 281 -15.47 -11.79 -0.74
CA LYS A 281 -14.14 -11.27 -1.11
C LYS A 281 -13.18 -12.37 -1.56
N ALA A 282 -13.25 -13.58 -0.99
CA ALA A 282 -12.46 -14.73 -1.44
C ALA A 282 -12.91 -15.23 -2.82
N GLU A 283 -14.23 -15.26 -3.08
CA GLU A 283 -14.83 -15.60 -4.37
C GLU A 283 -14.49 -14.55 -5.44
N ASP A 284 -14.63 -13.26 -5.15
CA ASP A 284 -14.26 -12.14 -6.03
C ASP A 284 -12.79 -12.20 -6.46
N VAL A 285 -11.88 -12.50 -5.52
CA VAL A 285 -10.45 -12.68 -5.82
C VAL A 285 -10.21 -13.89 -6.73
N ALA A 286 -10.98 -14.97 -6.59
CA ALA A 286 -10.91 -16.12 -7.49
C ALA A 286 -11.49 -15.81 -8.88
N ALA A 287 -12.64 -15.13 -8.94
CA ALA A 287 -13.29 -14.69 -10.18
C ALA A 287 -12.42 -13.71 -10.97
N LYS A 288 -11.84 -12.69 -10.30
CA LYS A 288 -10.90 -11.74 -10.89
C LYS A 288 -9.65 -12.43 -11.45
N LYS A 289 -9.10 -13.42 -10.74
CA LYS A 289 -7.99 -14.27 -11.23
C LYS A 289 -8.38 -15.23 -12.36
N ARG A 290 -9.68 -15.54 -12.53
CA ARG A 290 -10.18 -16.29 -13.69
C ARG A 290 -10.30 -15.36 -14.89
N LYS A 291 -11.00 -14.22 -14.75
CA LYS A 291 -11.16 -13.20 -15.80
C LYS A 291 -9.82 -12.68 -16.35
N ALA A 292 -8.86 -12.38 -15.47
CA ALA A 292 -7.53 -11.91 -15.89
C ALA A 292 -6.73 -12.96 -16.69
N ARG A 293 -6.91 -14.26 -16.42
CA ARG A 293 -6.30 -15.33 -17.23
C ARG A 293 -7.02 -15.50 -18.57
N THR A 294 -8.35 -15.40 -18.60
CA THR A 294 -9.10 -15.46 -19.86
C THR A 294 -8.72 -14.30 -20.79
N ALA A 295 -8.62 -13.07 -20.25
CA ALA A 295 -8.21 -11.89 -21.01
C ALA A 295 -6.81 -12.05 -21.60
N LYS A 296 -5.82 -12.50 -20.82
CA LYS A 296 -4.45 -12.70 -21.34
C LYS A 296 -4.35 -13.80 -22.43
N ASN A 297 -5.34 -14.69 -22.55
CA ASN A 297 -5.40 -15.65 -23.65
C ASN A 297 -6.07 -15.06 -24.93
N GLY A 298 -6.17 -13.74 -25.03
CA GLY A 298 -6.88 -13.00 -26.08
C GLY A 298 -6.02 -12.59 -27.28
N ASP A 299 -4.95 -11.84 -27.04
CA ASP A 299 -4.61 -10.71 -27.92
C ASP A 299 -3.31 -10.87 -28.77
N ASP A 300 -2.40 -11.79 -28.40
CA ASP A 300 -1.02 -11.85 -28.95
C ASP A 300 -0.74 -13.03 -29.91
N ASP A 301 -1.61 -14.05 -29.99
CA ASP A 301 -1.37 -15.33 -30.70
C ASP A 301 -2.19 -15.47 -32.01
N ASP A 302 -1.64 -16.13 -33.03
CA ASP A 302 -2.34 -16.46 -34.28
C ASP A 302 -3.65 -17.24 -34.07
N VAL A 303 -4.69 -16.88 -34.83
CA VAL A 303 -6.07 -17.39 -34.69
C VAL A 303 -6.21 -18.79 -35.31
N THR A 304 -5.71 -19.78 -34.58
CA THR A 304 -5.75 -21.22 -34.95
C THR A 304 -7.11 -21.90 -34.68
N TYR A 305 -8.19 -21.16 -34.44
CA TYR A 305 -9.48 -21.70 -33.99
C TYR A 305 -10.69 -20.96 -34.58
N ILE A 306 -11.80 -21.67 -34.76
CA ILE A 306 -13.07 -21.13 -35.30
C ILE A 306 -14.08 -20.82 -34.18
N ASN A 307 -13.98 -21.46 -33.01
CA ASN A 307 -14.89 -21.23 -31.87
C ASN A 307 -14.18 -21.47 -30.52
N ASP A 308 -14.77 -21.00 -29.41
CA ASP A 308 -14.17 -21.08 -28.07
C ASP A 308 -13.89 -22.50 -27.57
N LYS A 309 -14.70 -23.49 -27.96
CA LYS A 309 -14.47 -24.90 -27.59
C LYS A 309 -13.22 -25.43 -28.32
N ASN A 310 -13.05 -25.04 -29.59
CA ASN A 310 -11.84 -25.29 -30.37
C ASN A 310 -10.63 -24.53 -29.79
N LYS A 311 -10.77 -23.25 -29.38
CA LYS A 311 -9.72 -22.49 -28.66
C LYS A 311 -9.25 -23.23 -27.40
N GLN A 312 -10.18 -23.72 -26.58
CA GLN A 312 -9.88 -24.49 -25.38
C GLN A 312 -9.27 -25.87 -25.68
N PHE A 313 -9.67 -26.53 -26.76
CA PHE A 313 -9.10 -27.78 -27.22
C PHE A 313 -7.66 -27.60 -27.74
N ASN A 314 -7.41 -26.60 -28.58
CA ASN A 314 -6.06 -26.27 -29.06
C ASN A 314 -5.16 -25.81 -27.91
N GLN A 315 -5.68 -25.08 -26.92
CA GLN A 315 -4.96 -24.77 -25.66
C GLN A 315 -4.74 -25.99 -24.76
N LYS A 316 -5.48 -27.10 -24.95
CA LYS A 316 -5.18 -28.39 -24.30
C LYS A 316 -4.08 -29.11 -25.08
N LEU A 317 -4.20 -29.21 -26.41
CA LEU A 317 -3.20 -29.83 -27.28
C LEU A 317 -1.82 -29.16 -27.12
N SER A 318 -1.76 -27.83 -27.12
CA SER A 318 -0.49 -27.10 -27.01
C SER A 318 0.28 -27.41 -25.74
N ARG A 319 -0.41 -27.59 -24.60
CA ARG A 319 0.20 -27.94 -23.31
C ARG A 319 0.83 -29.33 -23.26
N PHE A 320 0.32 -30.28 -24.05
CA PHE A 320 0.83 -31.66 -24.08
C PHE A 320 1.80 -31.90 -25.24
N TYR A 321 1.51 -31.35 -26.43
CA TYR A 321 2.19 -31.71 -27.68
C TYR A 321 3.24 -30.70 -28.16
N ASN A 322 3.18 -29.41 -27.80
CA ASN A 322 4.16 -28.43 -28.31
C ASN A 322 5.61 -28.77 -27.93
N LYS A 323 5.84 -29.51 -26.83
CA LYS A 323 7.17 -30.01 -26.45
C LYS A 323 7.75 -30.98 -27.50
N TYR A 324 6.90 -31.70 -28.23
CA TYR A 324 7.27 -32.72 -29.21
C TYR A 324 7.04 -32.26 -30.67
N THR A 325 6.18 -31.25 -30.88
CA THR A 325 5.89 -30.68 -32.22
C THR A 325 6.54 -29.32 -32.45
N ALA A 326 7.56 -28.96 -31.66
CA ALA A 326 8.31 -27.71 -31.82
C ALA A 326 8.99 -27.63 -33.19
N GLU A 327 9.79 -28.64 -33.55
CA GLU A 327 10.49 -28.72 -34.85
C GLU A 327 9.51 -28.68 -36.03
N ILE A 328 8.41 -29.45 -35.95
CA ILE A 328 7.36 -29.48 -36.98
C ILE A 328 6.74 -28.09 -37.18
N ARG A 329 6.46 -27.37 -36.08
CA ARG A 329 5.96 -25.98 -36.13
C ARG A 329 6.98 -25.04 -36.75
N GLU A 330 8.24 -25.11 -36.32
CA GLU A 330 9.30 -24.26 -36.88
C GLU A 330 9.51 -24.53 -38.37
N SER A 331 9.43 -25.78 -38.84
CA SER A 331 9.43 -26.11 -40.26
C SER A 331 8.23 -25.50 -41.00
N PHE A 332 7.01 -25.49 -40.43
CA PHE A 332 5.87 -24.79 -41.04
C PHE A 332 6.10 -23.27 -41.11
N GLU A 333 6.56 -22.65 -40.04
CA GLU A 333 6.89 -21.21 -39.97
C GLU A 333 8.04 -20.85 -40.93
N ARG A 334 8.97 -21.77 -41.19
CA ARG A 334 10.08 -21.66 -42.16
C ARG A 334 9.71 -22.08 -43.59
N GLY A 335 8.43 -22.28 -43.90
CA GLY A 335 7.96 -22.56 -45.26
C GLY A 335 8.11 -24.01 -45.74
N THR A 336 8.01 -24.98 -44.83
CA THR A 336 8.06 -26.45 -45.07
C THR A 336 9.37 -27.01 -45.62
N MET A 337 10.47 -26.25 -45.57
CA MET A 337 11.81 -26.85 -45.73
C MET A 337 12.15 -27.72 -44.52
N ILE A 338 12.66 -28.92 -44.83
CA ILE A 338 13.29 -29.88 -43.91
C ILE A 338 14.76 -29.50 -43.73
#